data_AF-A0AAD1N8J0-F1
#
_entry.id   AF-A0AAD1N8J0-F1
#
_cell.length_a   1.000
_cell.length_b   1.000
_cell.length_c   1.000
_cell.angle_alpha   90.00
_cell.angle_beta   90.00
_cell.angle_gamma   90.00
#
_symmetry.space_group_name_H-M   'P 1'
#
loop_
_entity.id
_entity.type
_entity.pdbx_description
1 polymer ?
#
loop_
_entity_poly.entity_id
_entity_poly.type
_entity_poly.pdbx_seq_one_letter_code
_entity_poly.pdbx_strand_id
1 'polypeptide(L)'
;MIKTAVILAAGLGSRLKDKTKTKPKGFLEIEGISLIKRCIHNLLECGIEKIYIGTGYLSEFYDELAKGYSQIETIKSDKYKTTSSMYTLYNMKDKIKEDFLLLESDLLYEKRALTSLINDDRKDIVLASGNTNSNDEVYIEVDENCNLINMSKNKEDLNFIYGELVGISKISINRYKDICRIFDSCDNQKIDYEYILVESSKEKPIFVKKIDDLIWCEIDDENHLKRAINKIYPKIKAKSLSIKRNILLNPGPATTTDTVKVSQVVPDICPREEEFGQVMEEISNELTSIVADTDNYTTVLFGGSGTAAVEAILTSIIADDKSVLIVNNGAYGKRMCQIADRYNLNYIEFKSSPIEPINLNLLEKEIKKCDNLSHLAVVHNETTTGLLNNIDEIGRLAKKYNLELIVDAMSSFAAIPINMEKQNISYLAASSNKNIQGIAGIGFVIAKKSSLEKLKNVTPKTFYLSLYEQYEYFRKTKQMRFTPPVQTLYALRQAIIEAKEEGIENRYKRYSKSWETLIEGLKKLGLKYLVEDKYQSKIITSIFIPDGVDFNDMHDYFYERGFTIYPGKVSEFNTFRIANIGDIDYRDIENFLILLRVYLNKNVK
;
A
#
# COMPACT_ATOMS: atom_id res chain seq x y z
N MET A 1 -2.05 27.00 28.63
CA MET A 1 -2.50 26.67 27.26
C MET A 1 -1.67 27.51 26.30
N ILE A 2 -1.02 26.89 25.32
CA ILE A 2 -0.21 27.61 24.33
C ILE A 2 -1.17 28.27 23.32
N LYS A 3 -0.99 29.58 23.08
CA LYS A 3 -1.85 30.38 22.19
C LYS A 3 -1.13 30.92 20.97
N THR A 4 0.21 30.93 20.98
CA THR A 4 1.03 31.45 19.88
C THR A 4 1.79 30.32 19.18
N ALA A 5 1.93 30.44 17.86
CA ALA A 5 2.83 29.62 17.06
C ALA A 5 3.76 30.49 16.21
N VAL A 6 4.92 29.95 15.85
CA VAL A 6 5.93 30.56 14.99
C VAL A 6 6.28 29.55 13.90
N ILE A 7 6.19 29.97 12.64
CA ILE A 7 6.53 29.14 11.48
C ILE A 7 7.75 29.73 10.77
N LEU A 8 8.81 28.93 10.62
CA LEU A 8 10.02 29.32 9.89
C LEU A 8 9.85 29.00 8.40
N ALA A 9 9.83 30.04 7.57
CA ALA A 9 9.39 29.96 6.18
C ALA A 9 10.26 30.79 5.20
N ALA A 10 11.47 31.17 5.61
CA ALA A 10 12.33 32.08 4.85
C ALA A 10 13.23 31.39 3.81
N GLY A 11 13.36 30.06 3.88
CA GLY A 11 14.30 29.27 3.09
C GLY A 11 14.01 29.23 1.57
N LEU A 12 15.08 29.12 0.78
CA LEU A 12 15.03 29.08 -0.69
C LEU A 12 14.45 27.77 -1.26
N GLY A 13 14.63 26.65 -0.56
CA GLY A 13 14.24 25.33 -1.07
C GLY A 13 14.95 24.91 -2.35
N SER A 14 16.25 25.18 -2.44
CA SER A 14 17.06 24.96 -3.65
C SER A 14 17.06 23.53 -4.19
N ARG A 15 16.80 22.53 -3.33
CA ARG A 15 16.75 21.10 -3.67
C ARG A 15 15.52 20.69 -4.50
N LEU A 16 14.46 21.52 -4.54
CA LEU A 16 13.23 21.29 -5.32
C LEU A 16 13.27 21.87 -6.76
N LYS A 17 14.43 22.38 -7.19
CA LYS A 17 14.69 22.88 -8.55
C LYS A 17 13.59 23.81 -9.07
N ASP A 18 12.88 23.42 -10.13
CA ASP A 18 11.90 24.26 -10.81
C ASP A 18 10.63 24.51 -9.98
N LYS A 19 10.29 23.61 -9.05
CA LYS A 19 9.08 23.73 -8.23
C LYS A 19 9.14 24.86 -7.22
N THR A 20 10.34 25.27 -6.81
CA THR A 20 10.54 26.38 -5.87
C THR A 20 10.95 27.68 -6.55
N LYS A 21 11.25 27.69 -7.85
CA LYS A 21 11.57 28.94 -8.59
C LYS A 21 10.46 29.98 -8.55
N THR A 22 9.21 29.52 -8.49
CA THR A 22 8.02 30.37 -8.59
C THR A 22 7.14 30.36 -7.35
N LYS A 23 7.50 29.59 -6.30
CA LYS A 23 6.75 29.54 -5.04
C LYS A 23 7.59 29.02 -3.86
N PRO A 24 7.34 29.46 -2.62
CA PRO A 24 8.01 28.90 -1.44
C PRO A 24 7.65 27.42 -1.20
N LYS A 25 8.52 26.68 -0.49
CA LYS A 25 8.32 25.26 -0.14
C LYS A 25 7.00 25.00 0.59
N GLY A 26 6.62 25.87 1.53
CA GLY A 26 5.34 25.77 2.23
C GLY A 26 4.10 25.84 1.32
N PHE A 27 4.25 26.34 0.09
CA PHE A 27 3.21 26.37 -0.95
C PHE A 27 3.25 25.18 -1.92
N LEU A 28 4.03 24.14 -1.61
CA LEU A 28 3.83 22.83 -2.23
C LEU A 28 2.45 22.30 -1.82
N GLU A 29 1.74 21.73 -2.79
CA GLU A 29 0.37 21.26 -2.60
C GLU A 29 0.32 19.75 -2.67
N ILE A 30 -0.47 19.17 -1.77
CA ILE A 30 -0.88 17.77 -1.80
C ILE A 30 -2.39 17.81 -1.87
N GLU A 31 -2.99 17.22 -2.91
CA GLU A 31 -4.44 17.29 -3.18
C GLU A 31 -5.01 18.72 -3.13
N GLY A 32 -4.35 19.67 -3.79
CA GLY A 32 -4.83 21.05 -3.92
C GLY A 32 -4.79 21.92 -2.65
N ILE A 33 -4.22 21.43 -1.55
CA ILE A 33 -4.01 22.21 -0.33
C ILE A 33 -2.53 22.29 -0.01
N SER A 34 -2.02 23.51 0.17
CA SER A 34 -0.62 23.74 0.49
C SER A 34 -0.23 23.28 1.89
N LEU A 35 1.03 22.89 2.08
CA LEU A 35 1.57 22.50 3.39
C LEU A 35 1.32 23.57 4.46
N ILE A 36 1.57 24.84 4.12
CA ILE A 36 1.35 25.95 5.03
C ILE A 36 -0.13 26.10 5.42
N LYS A 37 -1.06 25.94 4.46
CA LYS A 37 -2.51 26.00 4.76
C LYS A 37 -2.92 24.85 5.69
N ARG A 38 -2.37 23.65 5.50
CA ARG A 38 -2.59 22.50 6.39
C ARG A 38 -2.04 22.76 7.79
N CYS A 39 -0.84 23.31 7.88
CA CYS A 39 -0.21 23.68 9.14
C CYS A 39 -1.04 24.71 9.90
N ILE A 40 -1.44 25.80 9.24
CA ILE A 40 -2.31 26.84 9.82
C ILE A 40 -3.63 26.23 10.30
N HIS A 41 -4.30 25.43 9.47
CA HIS A 41 -5.55 24.79 9.85
C HIS A 41 -5.39 23.91 11.10
N ASN A 42 -4.37 23.04 11.13
CA ASN A 42 -4.08 22.19 12.28
C ASN A 42 -3.80 22.99 13.56
N LEU A 43 -3.06 24.10 13.46
CA LEU A 43 -2.76 24.99 14.59
C LEU A 43 -4.04 25.65 15.12
N LEU A 44 -4.87 26.22 14.24
CA LEU A 44 -6.12 26.87 14.61
C LEU A 44 -7.10 25.88 15.26
N GLU A 45 -7.23 24.66 14.72
CA GLU A 45 -8.06 23.62 15.33
C GLU A 45 -7.54 23.13 16.69
N CYS A 46 -6.26 23.35 17.00
CA CYS A 46 -5.68 23.06 18.31
C CYS A 46 -5.77 24.25 19.29
N GLY A 47 -6.45 25.33 18.91
CA GLY A 47 -6.66 26.50 19.76
C GLY A 47 -5.55 27.55 19.72
N ILE A 48 -4.68 27.53 18.70
CA ILE A 48 -3.72 28.62 18.47
C ILE A 48 -4.49 29.87 18.00
N GLU A 49 -4.25 30.99 18.67
CA GLU A 49 -4.93 32.27 18.44
C GLU A 49 -4.05 33.23 17.62
N LYS A 50 -2.72 33.06 17.66
CA LYS A 50 -1.75 33.90 16.95
C LYS A 50 -0.66 33.09 16.27
N ILE A 51 -0.35 33.41 15.02
CA ILE A 51 0.69 32.73 14.23
C ILE A 51 1.62 33.77 13.63
N TYR A 52 2.89 33.73 14.02
CA TYR A 52 3.95 34.49 13.37
C TYR A 52 4.60 33.66 12.28
N ILE A 53 4.75 34.22 11.07
CA ILE A 53 5.44 33.54 9.98
C ILE A 53 6.70 34.33 9.63
N GLY A 54 7.86 33.71 9.83
CA GLY A 54 9.15 34.25 9.43
C GLY A 54 9.39 34.03 7.95
N THR A 55 9.21 35.07 7.13
CA THR A 55 9.28 35.00 5.68
C THR A 55 10.65 35.45 5.15
N GLY A 56 10.93 35.21 3.88
CA GLY A 56 12.20 35.59 3.26
C GLY A 56 12.10 35.48 1.75
N TYR A 57 12.49 34.33 1.21
CA TYR A 57 12.30 34.03 -0.20
C TYR A 57 10.82 34.07 -0.60
N LEU A 58 10.49 34.85 -1.64
CA LEU A 58 9.13 35.05 -2.16
C LEU A 58 8.09 35.35 -1.06
N SER A 59 8.41 36.31 -0.17
CA SER A 59 7.60 36.64 1.01
C SER A 59 6.17 37.06 0.66
N GLU A 60 5.95 37.62 -0.53
CA GLU A 60 4.66 38.08 -1.03
C GLU A 60 3.58 36.98 -1.04
N PHE A 61 3.97 35.71 -1.17
CA PHE A 61 3.04 34.58 -1.09
C PHE A 61 2.43 34.45 0.31
N TYR A 62 3.25 34.61 1.35
CA TYR A 62 2.80 34.56 2.73
C TYR A 62 2.04 35.82 3.13
N ASP A 63 2.43 36.99 2.60
CA ASP A 63 1.71 38.25 2.83
C ASP A 63 0.30 38.18 2.22
N GLU A 64 0.16 37.61 1.02
CA GLU A 64 -1.16 37.37 0.40
C GLU A 64 -1.97 36.33 1.19
N LEU A 65 -1.34 35.25 1.63
CA LEU A 65 -1.98 34.25 2.48
C LEU A 65 -2.51 34.88 3.78
N ALA A 66 -1.72 35.74 4.43
CA ALA A 66 -2.06 36.39 5.69
C ALA A 66 -3.31 37.28 5.61
N LYS A 67 -3.62 37.87 4.44
CA LYS A 67 -4.87 38.64 4.23
C LYS A 67 -6.13 37.81 4.51
N GLY A 68 -6.05 36.48 4.34
CA GLY A 68 -7.14 35.55 4.62
C GLY A 68 -7.26 35.10 6.08
N TYR A 69 -6.32 35.48 6.96
CA TYR A 69 -6.28 35.00 8.36
C TYR A 69 -5.92 36.14 9.32
N SER A 70 -6.87 36.58 10.14
CA SER A 70 -6.62 37.62 11.16
C SER A 70 -5.62 37.21 12.24
N GLN A 71 -5.34 35.91 12.37
CA GLN A 71 -4.39 35.34 13.32
C GLN A 71 -2.93 35.44 12.86
N ILE A 72 -2.68 35.73 11.57
CA ILE A 72 -1.35 35.65 10.97
C ILE A 72 -0.68 37.01 10.90
N GLU A 73 0.57 37.08 11.36
CA GLU A 73 1.47 38.22 11.18
C GLU A 73 2.76 37.73 10.50
N THR A 74 3.11 38.30 9.34
CA THR A 74 4.36 37.99 8.62
C THR A 74 5.49 38.91 9.07
N ILE A 75 6.68 38.34 9.29
CA ILE A 75 7.91 39.08 9.58
C ILE A 75 8.98 38.66 8.57
N LYS A 76 9.38 39.59 7.71
CA LYS A 76 10.37 39.32 6.67
C LYS A 76 11.79 39.36 7.22
N SER A 77 12.56 38.33 6.92
CA SER A 77 14.00 38.26 7.11
C SER A 77 14.71 38.80 5.86
N ASP A 78 15.16 40.05 5.88
CA ASP A 78 15.82 40.66 4.71
C ASP A 78 17.15 40.01 4.34
N LYS A 79 17.80 39.33 5.30
CA LYS A 79 19.08 38.63 5.12
C LYS A 79 18.92 37.12 4.90
N TYR A 80 17.75 36.63 4.49
CA TYR A 80 17.48 35.21 4.32
C TYR A 80 18.46 34.46 3.38
N LYS A 81 19.13 35.16 2.45
CA LYS A 81 20.12 34.56 1.53
C LYS A 81 21.48 34.28 2.18
N THR A 82 21.84 35.03 3.22
CA THR A 82 23.17 34.99 3.85
C THR A 82 23.12 34.50 5.30
N THR A 83 21.93 34.23 5.82
CA THR A 83 21.67 33.73 7.19
C THR A 83 20.89 32.41 7.10
N SER A 84 20.50 31.84 8.25
CA SER A 84 19.70 30.61 8.29
C SER A 84 18.45 30.70 9.17
N SER A 85 17.86 29.55 9.50
CA SER A 85 16.59 29.44 10.23
C SER A 85 16.59 30.17 11.58
N MET A 86 17.72 30.18 12.30
CA MET A 86 17.84 30.90 13.57
C MET A 86 17.70 32.42 13.41
N TYR A 87 18.32 33.03 12.39
CA TYR A 87 18.20 34.48 12.16
C TYR A 87 16.75 34.88 11.83
N THR A 88 16.04 34.02 11.11
CA THR A 88 14.62 34.21 10.83
C THR A 88 13.79 34.20 12.11
N LEU A 89 14.06 33.25 13.01
CA LEU A 89 13.43 33.19 14.34
C LEU A 89 13.80 34.42 15.20
N TYR A 90 15.05 34.88 15.15
CA TYR A 90 15.56 36.02 15.91
C TYR A 90 14.88 37.35 15.53
N ASN A 91 14.53 37.57 14.26
CA ASN A 91 13.86 38.78 13.81
C ASN A 91 12.47 39.00 14.45
N MET A 92 11.93 37.99 15.15
CA MET A 92 10.64 38.06 15.85
C MET A 92 10.77 38.33 17.36
N LYS A 93 11.99 38.55 17.88
CA LYS A 93 12.29 38.68 19.32
C LYS A 93 11.47 39.77 20.03
N ASP A 94 11.18 40.85 19.31
CA ASP A 94 10.44 41.99 19.87
C ASP A 94 8.93 41.78 19.81
N LYS A 95 8.45 40.79 19.05
CA LYS A 95 7.04 40.49 18.83
C LYS A 95 6.53 39.35 19.70
N ILE A 96 7.30 38.27 19.86
CA ILE A 96 6.90 37.11 20.65
C ILE A 96 7.03 37.43 22.15
N LYS A 97 5.95 37.26 22.91
CA LYS A 97 5.87 37.63 24.35
C LYS A 97 5.37 36.51 25.27
N GLU A 98 5.05 35.34 24.73
CA GLU A 98 4.51 34.20 25.47
C GLU A 98 5.10 32.88 24.96
N ASP A 99 4.81 31.79 25.66
CA ASP A 99 5.20 30.43 25.25
C ASP A 99 4.54 30.10 23.90
N PHE A 100 5.26 29.44 23.00
CA PHE A 100 4.80 29.19 21.64
C PHE A 100 5.19 27.81 21.10
N LEU A 101 4.50 27.38 20.05
CA LEU A 101 4.96 26.27 19.21
C LEU A 101 5.86 26.81 18.09
N LEU A 102 7.05 26.24 17.92
CA LEU A 102 7.95 26.50 16.79
C LEU A 102 7.78 25.39 15.76
N LEU A 103 7.59 25.76 14.48
CA LEU A 103 7.38 24.82 13.37
C LEU A 103 8.19 25.23 12.14
N GLU A 104 8.56 24.25 11.33
CA GLU A 104 9.05 24.45 9.96
C GLU A 104 7.89 24.49 8.94
N SER A 105 8.08 25.21 7.83
CA SER A 105 7.02 25.46 6.84
C SER A 105 6.75 24.30 5.86
N ASP A 106 7.68 23.35 5.77
CA ASP A 106 7.73 22.24 4.82
C ASP A 106 7.36 20.88 5.43
N LEU A 107 6.66 20.92 6.57
CA LEU A 107 6.19 19.73 7.26
C LEU A 107 4.80 19.28 6.79
N LEU A 108 4.66 17.97 6.67
CA LEU A 108 3.37 17.27 6.63
C LEU A 108 3.30 16.34 7.85
N TYR A 109 2.29 16.48 8.71
CA TYR A 109 2.22 15.75 9.97
C TYR A 109 0.79 15.46 10.42
N GLU A 110 0.60 14.40 11.23
CA GLU A 110 -0.66 14.14 11.91
C GLU A 110 -0.90 15.10 13.09
N LYS A 111 -2.18 15.44 13.36
CA LYS A 111 -2.58 16.40 14.42
C LYS A 111 -2.08 16.02 15.83
N ARG A 112 -1.77 14.74 16.07
CA ARG A 112 -1.19 14.26 17.33
C ARG A 112 0.16 14.93 17.65
N ALA A 113 0.92 15.35 16.63
CA ALA A 113 2.15 16.10 16.81
C ALA A 113 1.93 17.36 17.66
N LEU A 114 0.89 18.14 17.35
CA LEU A 114 0.56 19.37 18.08
C LEU A 114 -0.07 19.08 19.44
N THR A 115 -1.11 18.26 19.48
CA THR A 115 -1.87 17.99 20.71
C THR A 115 -1.01 17.34 21.80
N SER A 116 -0.04 16.50 21.41
CA SER A 116 0.91 15.90 22.34
C SER A 116 1.83 16.90 23.05
N LEU A 117 2.16 18.02 22.40
CA LEU A 117 2.98 19.09 22.96
C LEU A 117 2.13 20.06 23.78
N ILE A 118 0.95 20.43 23.28
CA ILE A 118 0.03 21.37 23.94
C ILE A 118 -0.45 20.81 25.28
N ASN A 119 -0.74 19.51 25.34
CA ASN A 119 -1.26 18.83 26.54
C ASN A 119 -0.17 18.40 27.53
N ASP A 120 1.09 18.73 27.26
CA ASP A 120 2.21 18.40 28.14
C ASP A 120 2.51 19.58 29.09
N ASP A 121 2.72 19.32 30.38
CA ASP A 121 2.93 20.38 31.37
C ASP A 121 4.34 20.99 31.30
N ARG A 122 5.31 20.27 30.75
CA ARG A 122 6.70 20.76 30.60
C ARG A 122 6.73 21.95 29.65
N LYS A 123 7.62 22.90 29.91
CA LYS A 123 7.62 24.21 29.21
C LYS A 123 8.43 24.20 27.92
N ASP A 124 9.57 23.53 27.92
CA ASP A 124 10.47 23.41 26.77
C ASP A 124 10.51 21.94 26.32
N ILE A 125 9.99 21.68 25.12
CA ILE A 125 9.88 20.33 24.55
C ILE A 125 10.30 20.34 23.09
N VAL A 126 11.17 19.42 22.71
CA VAL A 126 11.43 19.04 21.32
C VAL A 126 10.64 17.78 20.98
N LEU A 127 9.91 17.77 19.87
CA LEU A 127 9.21 16.57 19.41
C LEU A 127 10.16 15.71 18.57
N ALA A 128 10.21 14.42 18.90
CA ALA A 128 10.94 13.40 18.17
C ALA A 128 10.01 12.28 17.68
N SER A 129 10.37 11.62 16.58
CA SER A 129 9.72 10.40 16.12
C SER A 129 10.63 9.17 16.21
N GLY A 130 10.05 8.00 15.93
CA GLY A 130 10.82 6.82 15.52
C GLY A 130 11.45 7.01 14.13
N ASN A 131 12.03 5.94 13.60
CA ASN A 131 12.75 5.96 12.34
C ASN A 131 11.83 6.25 11.14
N THR A 132 12.12 7.30 10.37
CA THR A 132 11.35 7.67 9.17
C THR A 132 11.91 7.12 7.86
N ASN A 133 13.20 6.75 7.83
CA ASN A 133 13.97 6.37 6.64
C ASN A 133 13.77 7.38 5.49
N SER A 134 13.90 8.68 5.78
CA SER A 134 13.76 9.78 4.84
C SER A 134 15.07 10.10 4.08
N ASN A 135 16.23 9.75 4.65
CA ASN A 135 17.59 10.09 4.19
C ASN A 135 17.97 11.59 4.31
N ASP A 136 17.28 12.35 5.16
CA ASP A 136 17.70 13.71 5.58
C ASP A 136 17.41 13.95 7.07
N GLU A 137 17.48 12.90 7.88
CA GLU A 137 17.08 12.97 9.28
C GLU A 137 18.06 13.81 10.10
N VAL A 138 17.52 14.60 11.05
CA VAL A 138 18.30 15.15 12.16
C VAL A 138 18.09 14.23 13.37
N TYR A 139 19.13 13.50 13.74
CA TYR A 139 19.12 12.56 14.86
C TYR A 139 19.32 13.30 16.19
N ILE A 140 18.64 12.82 17.25
CA ILE A 140 18.67 13.41 18.58
C ILE A 140 19.34 12.46 19.58
N GLU A 141 20.25 13.00 20.39
CA GLU A 141 20.82 12.35 21.59
C GLU A 141 20.23 12.97 22.86
N VAL A 142 19.99 12.14 23.89
CA VAL A 142 19.39 12.58 25.16
C VAL A 142 20.11 12.00 26.38
N ASP A 143 19.91 12.62 27.54
CA ASP A 143 20.35 12.09 28.84
C ASP A 143 19.38 11.01 29.39
N GLU A 144 19.67 10.47 30.57
CA GLU A 144 18.83 9.48 31.26
C GLU A 144 17.43 9.98 31.63
N ASN A 145 17.21 11.30 31.65
CA ASN A 145 15.93 11.95 31.90
C ASN A 145 15.22 12.36 30.59
N CYS A 146 15.76 11.92 29.44
CA CYS A 146 15.33 12.29 28.10
C CYS A 146 15.42 13.80 27.82
N ASN A 147 16.37 14.51 28.42
CA ASN A 147 16.69 15.88 28.05
C ASN A 147 17.66 15.89 26.87
N LEU A 148 17.50 16.88 25.99
CA LEU A 148 18.34 17.09 24.82
C LEU A 148 19.82 17.26 25.23
N ILE A 149 20.70 16.46 24.63
CA ILE A 149 22.16 16.62 24.74
C ILE A 149 22.73 17.17 23.42
N ASN A 150 22.34 16.56 22.29
CA ASN A 150 22.91 16.88 20.99
C ASN A 150 21.92 16.59 19.84
N MET A 151 22.15 17.21 18.69
CA MET A 151 21.47 16.93 17.44
C MET A 151 22.49 16.91 16.29
N SER A 152 22.41 15.93 15.41
CA SER A 152 23.22 15.90 14.19
C SER A 152 22.54 15.17 13.04
N LYS A 153 22.84 15.60 11.81
CA LYS A 153 22.52 14.82 10.59
C LYS A 153 23.46 13.63 10.40
N ASN A 154 24.64 13.65 11.02
CA ASN A 154 25.59 12.56 11.00
C ASN A 154 25.46 11.71 12.27
N LYS A 155 25.17 10.41 12.09
CA LYS A 155 25.01 9.45 13.20
C LYS A 155 26.27 9.28 14.04
N GLU A 156 27.44 9.47 13.43
CA GLU A 156 28.74 9.29 14.10
C GLU A 156 29.05 10.41 15.11
N ASP A 157 28.34 11.54 15.03
CA ASP A 157 28.51 12.65 15.96
C ASP A 157 27.79 12.42 17.31
N LEU A 158 27.02 11.33 17.42
CA LEU A 158 26.17 11.00 18.57
C LEU A 158 26.63 9.70 19.23
N ASN A 159 26.56 9.64 20.56
CA ASN A 159 26.86 8.40 21.28
C ASN A 159 25.78 7.33 21.07
N PHE A 160 24.52 7.76 20.99
CA PHE A 160 23.39 6.93 20.62
C PHE A 160 22.27 7.77 20.02
N ILE A 161 21.35 7.13 19.30
CA ILE A 161 20.23 7.79 18.63
C ILE A 161 18.96 7.50 19.42
N TYR A 162 18.37 8.53 20.01
CA TYR A 162 17.10 8.43 20.72
C TYR A 162 15.91 8.47 19.75
N GLY A 163 15.96 9.36 18.76
CA GLY A 163 14.92 9.55 17.75
C GLY A 163 15.32 10.58 16.69
N GLU A 164 14.36 10.94 15.84
CA GLU A 164 14.53 11.90 14.76
C GLU A 164 13.73 13.17 15.05
N LEU A 165 14.32 14.34 14.83
CA LEU A 165 13.67 15.64 15.02
C LEU A 165 12.51 15.80 14.03
N VAL A 166 11.34 16.19 14.54
CA VAL A 166 10.12 16.38 13.72
C VAL A 166 10.02 17.79 13.10
N GLY A 167 10.81 18.75 13.59
CA GLY A 167 10.70 20.16 13.21
C GLY A 167 9.56 20.90 13.93
N ILE A 168 9.04 20.32 15.03
CA ILE A 168 7.99 20.92 15.87
C ILE A 168 8.47 20.92 17.33
N SER A 169 8.49 22.08 17.97
CA SER A 169 8.91 22.24 19.36
C SER A 169 7.96 23.15 20.13
N LYS A 170 7.85 22.96 21.45
CA LYS A 170 7.21 23.90 22.37
C LYS A 170 8.29 24.65 23.13
N ILE A 171 8.29 25.97 23.02
CA ILE A 171 9.36 26.82 23.54
C ILE A 171 8.75 27.84 24.50
N SER A 172 9.28 27.90 25.72
CA SER A 172 8.88 28.95 26.66
C SER A 172 9.45 30.31 26.30
N ILE A 173 8.78 31.38 26.72
CA ILE A 173 9.30 32.74 26.48
C ILE A 173 10.67 32.97 27.14
N ASN A 174 10.94 32.32 28.26
CA ASN A 174 12.23 32.41 28.94
C ASN A 174 13.32 31.70 28.14
N ARG A 175 13.04 30.49 27.64
CA ARG A 175 13.94 29.78 26.73
C ARG A 175 14.23 30.59 25.48
N TYR A 176 13.21 31.22 24.91
CA TYR A 176 13.39 32.02 23.70
C TYR A 176 14.32 33.22 23.92
N LYS A 177 14.24 33.87 25.09
CA LYS A 177 15.21 34.91 25.47
C LYS A 177 16.63 34.37 25.59
N ASP A 178 16.80 33.17 26.16
CA ASP A 178 18.10 32.51 26.26
C ASP A 178 18.65 32.19 24.86
N ILE A 179 17.83 31.63 23.97
CA ILE A 179 18.16 31.37 22.56
C ILE A 179 18.62 32.66 21.85
N CYS A 180 17.87 33.77 21.99
CA CYS A 180 18.26 35.05 21.39
C CYS A 180 19.59 35.56 21.94
N ARG A 181 19.81 35.48 23.26
CA ARG A 181 21.06 35.90 23.91
C ARG A 181 22.25 35.06 23.45
N ILE A 182 22.09 33.74 23.33
CA ILE A 182 23.14 32.85 22.84
C ILE A 182 23.46 33.21 21.38
N PHE A 183 22.44 33.41 20.54
CA PHE A 183 22.65 33.80 19.15
C PHE A 183 23.33 35.18 19.01
N ASP A 184 23.04 36.14 19.89
CA ASP A 184 23.73 37.44 19.93
C ASP A 184 25.24 37.33 20.20
N SER A 185 25.67 36.24 20.83
CA SER A 185 27.09 35.96 21.11
C SER A 185 27.79 35.17 20.00
N CYS A 186 27.08 34.75 18.95
CA CYS A 186 27.66 34.01 17.83
C CYS A 186 28.22 34.94 16.74
N ASP A 187 29.47 34.72 16.35
CA ASP A 187 30.11 35.48 15.26
C ASP A 187 29.53 35.15 13.87
N ASN A 188 29.07 33.91 13.68
CA ASN A 188 28.45 33.45 12.43
C ASN A 188 26.92 33.52 12.53
N GLN A 189 26.28 34.29 11.65
CA GLN A 189 24.80 34.41 11.60
C GLN A 189 24.13 33.33 10.71
N LYS A 190 24.91 32.49 10.04
CA LYS A 190 24.42 31.36 9.25
C LYS A 190 24.41 30.09 10.11
N ILE A 191 23.51 30.07 11.09
CA ILE A 191 23.32 28.99 12.06
C ILE A 191 21.85 28.59 12.06
N ASP A 192 21.59 27.30 12.12
CA ASP A 192 20.25 26.73 12.20
C ASP A 192 19.73 26.74 13.65
N TYR A 193 18.42 26.84 13.85
CA TYR A 193 17.82 27.01 15.19
C TYR A 193 18.09 25.80 16.10
N GLU A 194 18.23 24.61 15.51
CA GLU A 194 18.52 23.33 16.16
C GLU A 194 19.83 23.40 16.95
N TYR A 195 20.86 24.02 16.38
CA TYR A 195 22.16 24.18 17.04
C TYR A 195 22.03 25.07 18.29
N ILE A 196 21.29 26.18 18.20
CA ILE A 196 21.08 27.05 19.35
C ILE A 196 20.16 26.40 20.40
N LEU A 197 19.22 25.54 20.00
CA LEU A 197 18.46 24.72 20.94
C LEU A 197 19.39 23.81 21.74
N VAL A 198 20.32 23.11 21.08
CA VAL A 198 21.35 22.28 21.73
C VAL A 198 22.21 23.13 22.67
N GLU A 199 22.73 24.27 22.25
CA GLU A 199 23.53 25.13 23.12
C GLU A 199 22.74 25.64 24.34
N SER A 200 21.48 26.04 24.14
CA SER A 200 20.62 26.47 25.26
C SER A 200 20.29 25.32 26.22
N SER A 201 20.27 24.08 25.74
CA SER A 201 19.98 22.89 26.56
C SER A 201 21.03 22.67 27.66
N LYS A 202 22.26 23.13 27.43
CA LYS A 202 23.38 23.07 28.39
C LYS A 202 23.16 23.97 29.61
N GLU A 203 22.44 25.08 29.44
CA GLU A 203 22.11 25.98 30.55
C GLU A 203 20.85 25.55 31.30
N LYS A 204 19.83 25.09 30.56
CA LYS A 204 18.55 24.62 31.09
C LYS A 204 18.04 23.42 30.29
N PRO A 205 17.54 22.35 30.93
CA PRO A 205 17.12 21.14 30.22
C PRO A 205 15.97 21.41 29.24
N ILE A 206 16.00 20.77 28.08
CA ILE A 206 14.89 20.70 27.11
C ILE A 206 14.46 19.24 27.05
N PHE A 207 13.20 18.95 27.37
CA PHE A 207 12.73 17.57 27.31
C PHE A 207 12.52 17.14 25.85
N VAL A 208 12.92 15.93 25.48
CA VAL A 208 12.66 15.35 24.15
C VAL A 208 11.50 14.37 24.26
N LYS A 209 10.35 14.74 23.68
CA LYS A 209 9.16 13.88 23.65
C LYS A 209 9.17 13.03 22.39
N LYS A 210 9.43 11.74 22.55
CA LYS A 210 9.37 10.79 21.43
C LYS A 210 7.97 10.20 21.27
N ILE A 211 7.47 10.16 20.04
CA ILE A 211 6.29 9.40 19.64
C ILE A 211 6.72 8.45 18.53
N ASP A 212 6.94 7.17 18.88
CA ASP A 212 7.55 6.19 17.96
C ASP A 212 6.74 6.00 16.67
N ASP A 213 5.40 6.04 16.74
CA ASP A 213 4.49 5.83 15.61
C ASP A 213 3.96 7.15 15.00
N LEU A 214 4.65 8.27 15.20
CA LEU A 214 4.23 9.56 14.65
C LEU A 214 4.32 9.56 13.13
N ILE A 215 3.19 9.87 12.46
CA ILE A 215 3.16 9.95 11.00
C ILE A 215 3.46 11.39 10.57
N TRP A 216 4.65 11.59 9.98
CA TRP A 216 5.07 12.89 9.47
C TRP A 216 6.17 12.77 8.39
N CYS A 217 6.46 13.89 7.71
CA CYS A 217 7.66 14.09 6.90
C CYS A 217 7.95 15.57 6.62
N GLU A 218 9.22 15.89 6.44
CA GLU A 218 9.70 17.12 5.80
C GLU A 218 9.77 16.96 4.27
N ILE A 219 9.54 18.04 3.51
CA ILE A 219 9.56 18.04 2.04
C ILE A 219 10.63 18.99 1.50
N ASP A 220 11.83 18.45 1.29
CA ASP A 220 12.99 19.18 0.81
C ASP A 220 13.30 19.03 -0.66
N ASP A 221 12.97 17.87 -1.22
CA ASP A 221 13.28 17.49 -2.58
C ASP A 221 12.10 16.74 -3.23
N GLU A 222 12.27 16.35 -4.49
CA GLU A 222 11.22 15.64 -5.22
C GLU A 222 10.94 14.23 -4.69
N ASN A 223 11.92 13.56 -4.08
CA ASN A 223 11.73 12.23 -3.50
C ASN A 223 10.91 12.33 -2.22
N HIS A 224 11.18 13.34 -1.38
CA HIS A 224 10.37 13.64 -0.20
C HIS A 224 8.93 13.99 -0.60
N LEU A 225 8.74 14.80 -1.64
CA LEU A 225 7.39 15.15 -2.12
C LEU A 225 6.64 13.90 -2.63
N LYS A 226 7.30 13.03 -3.40
CA LYS A 226 6.72 11.75 -3.84
C LYS A 226 6.35 10.86 -2.65
N ARG A 227 7.23 10.75 -1.65
CA ARG A 227 6.98 10.00 -0.41
C ARG A 227 5.81 10.59 0.38
N ALA A 228 5.72 11.92 0.46
CA ALA A 228 4.63 12.61 1.16
C ALA A 228 3.27 12.30 0.51
N ILE A 229 3.18 12.42 -0.81
CA ILE A 229 1.94 12.17 -1.58
C ILE A 229 1.56 10.70 -1.54
N ASN A 230 2.51 9.79 -1.79
CA ASN A 230 2.20 8.38 -2.02
C ASN A 230 2.17 7.54 -0.74
N LYS A 231 2.74 8.03 0.37
CA LYS A 231 2.91 7.22 1.60
C LYS A 231 2.43 7.93 2.86
N ILE A 232 2.87 9.15 3.11
CA ILE A 232 2.66 9.81 4.41
C ILE A 232 1.26 10.38 4.54
N TYR A 233 0.82 11.14 3.53
CA TYR A 233 -0.50 11.75 3.57
C TYR A 233 -1.66 10.75 3.62
N PRO A 234 -1.65 9.64 2.85
CA PRO A 234 -2.64 8.57 3.00
C PRO A 234 -2.69 8.00 4.41
N LYS A 235 -1.54 7.85 5.09
CA LYS A 235 -1.48 7.37 6.49
C LYS A 235 -2.12 8.36 7.46
N ILE A 236 -1.90 9.67 7.28
CA ILE A 236 -2.53 10.72 8.09
C ILE A 236 -4.06 10.68 7.94
N LYS A 237 -4.57 10.59 6.69
CA LYS A 237 -6.01 10.46 6.39
C LYS A 237 -6.62 9.19 6.97
N ALA A 238 -5.93 8.06 6.84
CA ALA A 238 -6.40 6.78 7.37
C ALA A 238 -6.63 6.85 8.88
N LYS A 239 -5.67 7.42 9.61
CA LYS A 239 -5.74 7.51 11.07
C LYS A 239 -6.86 8.44 11.57
N SER A 240 -7.25 9.46 10.80
CA SER A 240 -8.35 10.34 11.19
C SER A 240 -9.75 9.73 11.00
N LEU A 241 -9.89 8.65 10.22
CA LEU A 241 -11.19 8.05 9.87
C LEU A 241 -11.64 6.90 10.80
N SER A 242 -10.80 6.45 11.75
CA SER A 242 -11.13 5.39 12.73
C SER A 242 -11.82 4.16 12.10
N ILE A 243 -11.15 3.48 11.17
CA ILE A 243 -11.70 2.31 10.47
C ILE A 243 -11.52 1.04 11.32
N LYS A 244 -12.60 0.27 11.52
CA LYS A 244 -12.52 -1.02 12.22
C LYS A 244 -11.71 -2.04 11.40
N ARG A 245 -10.68 -2.62 12.01
CA ARG A 245 -9.92 -3.74 11.45
C ARG A 245 -10.65 -5.06 11.71
N ASN A 246 -11.26 -5.64 10.67
CA ASN A 246 -11.78 -7.01 10.69
C ASN A 246 -10.76 -7.97 10.08
N ILE A 247 -10.54 -9.14 10.69
CA ILE A 247 -9.61 -10.16 10.21
C ILE A 247 -10.37 -11.11 9.29
N LEU A 248 -10.10 -11.00 7.99
CA LEU A 248 -10.78 -11.80 6.98
C LEU A 248 -9.92 -13.03 6.63
N LEU A 249 -10.36 -14.20 7.06
CA LEU A 249 -9.73 -15.50 6.79
C LEU A 249 -10.37 -16.21 5.59
N ASN A 250 -10.98 -15.45 4.68
CA ASN A 250 -11.44 -15.90 3.37
C ASN A 250 -10.43 -15.50 2.27
N PRO A 251 -10.36 -16.21 1.12
CA PRO A 251 -9.32 -15.99 0.11
C PRO A 251 -9.56 -14.75 -0.76
N GLY A 252 -10.17 -13.69 -0.24
CA GLY A 252 -10.38 -12.41 -0.92
C GLY A 252 -11.83 -12.14 -1.34
N PRO A 253 -12.38 -10.92 -1.14
CA PRO A 253 -11.73 -9.75 -0.51
C PRO A 253 -11.25 -10.02 0.91
N ALA A 254 -10.05 -9.57 1.25
CA ALA A 254 -9.38 -9.84 2.52
C ALA A 254 -9.15 -8.53 3.29
N THR A 255 -8.59 -8.61 4.50
CA THR A 255 -8.23 -7.41 5.27
C THR A 255 -7.26 -6.57 4.45
N THR A 256 -7.50 -5.27 4.38
CA THR A 256 -6.62 -4.31 3.67
C THR A 256 -6.09 -3.31 4.66
N THR A 257 -5.02 -2.62 4.29
CA THR A 257 -4.56 -1.43 5.00
C THR A 257 -5.62 -0.34 4.91
N ASP A 258 -5.64 0.58 5.86
CA ASP A 258 -6.56 1.72 5.80
C ASP A 258 -6.14 2.72 4.71
N THR A 259 -4.85 2.79 4.38
CA THR A 259 -4.32 3.56 3.25
C THR A 259 -4.95 3.14 1.92
N VAL A 260 -5.08 1.85 1.64
CA VAL A 260 -5.81 1.35 0.47
C VAL A 260 -7.29 1.77 0.52
N LYS A 261 -7.95 1.69 1.68
CA LYS A 261 -9.37 2.07 1.79
C LYS A 261 -9.59 3.55 1.49
N VAL A 262 -8.77 4.43 2.07
CA VAL A 262 -8.93 5.89 1.91
C VAL A 262 -8.44 6.41 0.57
N SER A 263 -7.60 5.66 -0.15
CA SER A 263 -7.17 6.04 -1.50
C SER A 263 -8.29 5.99 -2.55
N GLN A 264 -9.46 5.45 -2.20
CA GLN A 264 -10.70 5.60 -2.98
C GLN A 264 -11.29 7.02 -2.89
N VAL A 265 -10.94 7.77 -1.84
CA VAL A 265 -11.47 9.12 -1.55
C VAL A 265 -10.58 10.14 -2.24
N VAL A 266 -10.90 10.38 -3.51
CA VAL A 266 -10.23 11.33 -4.41
C VAL A 266 -11.25 12.32 -4.98
N PRO A 267 -10.81 13.50 -5.49
CA PRO A 267 -11.69 14.38 -6.26
C PRO A 267 -12.32 13.66 -7.45
N ASP A 268 -13.52 14.08 -7.83
CA ASP A 268 -14.18 13.58 -9.04
C ASP A 268 -13.33 13.90 -10.28
N ILE A 269 -13.15 12.92 -11.15
CA ILE A 269 -12.39 13.05 -12.39
C ILE A 269 -13.11 12.33 -13.53
N CYS A 270 -13.15 12.96 -14.71
CA CYS A 270 -13.60 12.29 -15.93
C CYS A 270 -12.53 11.26 -16.35
N PRO A 271 -12.86 9.97 -16.54
CA PRO A 271 -11.87 8.94 -16.89
C PRO A 271 -11.29 9.08 -18.31
N ARG A 272 -11.73 10.08 -19.07
CA ARG A 272 -11.20 10.45 -20.38
C ARG A 272 -10.07 11.48 -20.31
N GLU A 273 -9.86 12.10 -19.14
CA GLU A 273 -8.75 13.03 -18.92
C GLU A 273 -7.41 12.32 -19.05
N GLU A 274 -6.41 13.06 -19.57
CA GLU A 274 -5.05 12.55 -19.77
C GLU A 274 -4.44 12.07 -18.45
N GLU A 275 -4.67 12.80 -17.36
CA GLU A 275 -4.21 12.45 -16.00
C GLU A 275 -4.67 11.05 -15.59
N PHE A 276 -5.94 10.72 -15.83
CA PHE A 276 -6.46 9.40 -15.48
C PHE A 276 -5.95 8.30 -16.42
N GLY A 277 -5.72 8.63 -17.69
CA GLY A 277 -5.04 7.75 -18.64
C GLY A 277 -3.63 7.36 -18.18
N GLN A 278 -2.86 8.32 -17.66
CA GLN A 278 -1.54 8.08 -17.08
C GLN A 278 -1.61 7.18 -15.84
N VAL A 279 -2.62 7.35 -14.97
CA VAL A 279 -2.85 6.45 -13.82
C VAL A 279 -3.10 5.02 -14.28
N MET A 280 -3.95 4.81 -15.29
CA MET A 280 -4.22 3.47 -15.82
C MET A 280 -2.98 2.86 -16.48
N GLU A 281 -2.17 3.65 -17.17
CA GLU A 281 -0.92 3.19 -17.79
C GLU A 281 0.11 2.79 -16.73
N GLU A 282 0.28 3.60 -15.67
CA GLU A 282 1.10 3.28 -14.50
C GLU A 282 0.67 1.94 -13.90
N ILE A 283 -0.63 1.76 -13.62
CA ILE A 283 -1.18 0.52 -13.08
C ILE A 283 -0.88 -0.67 -14.01
N SER A 284 -1.11 -0.53 -15.32
CA SER A 284 -0.86 -1.61 -16.28
C SER A 284 0.62 -2.03 -16.30
N ASN A 285 1.53 -1.06 -16.32
CA ASN A 285 2.97 -1.33 -16.35
C ASN A 285 3.44 -1.98 -15.05
N GLU A 286 2.98 -1.48 -13.90
CA GLU A 286 3.35 -2.02 -12.59
C GLU A 286 2.74 -3.40 -12.30
N LEU A 287 1.53 -3.69 -12.77
CA LEU A 287 0.97 -5.04 -12.69
C LEU A 287 1.77 -6.03 -13.55
N THR A 288 2.19 -5.59 -14.75
CA THR A 288 3.02 -6.41 -15.65
C THR A 288 4.37 -6.71 -15.01
N SER A 289 5.03 -5.70 -14.44
CA SER A 289 6.39 -5.80 -13.87
C SER A 289 6.49 -6.78 -12.69
N ILE A 290 5.37 -7.13 -12.04
CA ILE A 290 5.32 -8.13 -10.97
C ILE A 290 5.66 -9.55 -11.49
N VAL A 291 5.37 -9.86 -12.75
CA VAL A 291 5.50 -11.23 -13.30
C VAL A 291 6.24 -11.31 -14.64
N ALA A 292 6.47 -10.19 -15.33
CA ALA A 292 7.07 -10.15 -16.66
C ALA A 292 7.67 -8.76 -16.98
N ASP A 293 8.46 -8.67 -18.04
CA ASP A 293 8.92 -7.38 -18.58
C ASP A 293 7.80 -6.65 -19.36
N THR A 294 7.85 -5.32 -19.36
CA THR A 294 6.85 -4.48 -20.06
C THR A 294 7.09 -4.38 -21.56
N ASP A 295 8.20 -4.90 -22.09
CA ASP A 295 8.53 -4.83 -23.52
C ASP A 295 7.76 -5.90 -24.28
N ASN A 296 7.72 -7.12 -23.76
CA ASN A 296 7.08 -8.29 -24.36
C ASN A 296 5.68 -8.58 -23.82
N TYR A 297 5.35 -8.08 -22.63
CA TYR A 297 4.05 -8.29 -21.98
C TYR A 297 3.35 -6.97 -21.69
N THR A 298 2.04 -7.04 -21.51
CA THR A 298 1.21 -5.89 -21.15
C THR A 298 -0.01 -6.34 -20.35
N THR A 299 -0.58 -5.44 -19.56
CA THR A 299 -1.80 -5.72 -18.80
C THR A 299 -3.00 -5.08 -19.48
N VAL A 300 -4.07 -5.86 -19.64
CA VAL A 300 -5.38 -5.40 -20.12
C VAL A 300 -6.36 -5.36 -18.95
N LEU A 301 -6.86 -4.16 -18.64
CA LEU A 301 -7.76 -3.91 -17.51
C LEU A 301 -9.24 -4.01 -17.91
N PHE A 302 -10.05 -4.58 -17.05
CA PHE A 302 -11.51 -4.68 -17.17
C PHE A 302 -12.20 -4.26 -15.87
N GLY A 303 -13.33 -3.56 -15.99
CA GLY A 303 -14.25 -3.38 -14.88
C GLY A 303 -15.01 -4.68 -14.63
N GLY A 304 -14.73 -5.35 -13.52
CA GLY A 304 -15.34 -6.64 -13.21
C GLY A 304 -14.56 -7.46 -12.19
N SER A 305 -15.07 -8.66 -11.91
CA SER A 305 -14.37 -9.62 -11.05
C SER A 305 -13.25 -10.35 -11.81
N GLY A 306 -12.44 -11.14 -11.11
CA GLY A 306 -11.46 -12.02 -11.78
C GLY A 306 -12.09 -13.04 -12.75
N THR A 307 -13.37 -13.41 -12.58
CA THR A 307 -14.05 -14.26 -13.56
C THR A 307 -14.25 -13.54 -14.89
N ALA A 308 -14.46 -12.21 -14.89
CA ALA A 308 -14.53 -11.43 -16.12
C ALA A 308 -13.19 -11.46 -16.88
N ALA A 309 -12.05 -11.50 -16.19
CA ALA A 309 -10.74 -11.64 -16.82
C ALA A 309 -10.56 -13.01 -17.49
N VAL A 310 -10.95 -14.11 -16.82
CA VAL A 310 -10.91 -15.46 -17.42
C VAL A 310 -11.85 -15.57 -18.61
N GLU A 311 -13.07 -15.03 -18.48
CA GLU A 311 -14.05 -15.03 -19.56
C GLU A 311 -13.56 -14.19 -20.75
N ALA A 312 -12.91 -13.04 -20.51
CA ALA A 312 -12.28 -12.23 -21.55
C ALA A 312 -11.21 -13.03 -22.32
N ILE A 313 -10.38 -13.81 -21.63
CA ILE A 313 -9.39 -14.69 -22.28
C ILE A 313 -10.11 -15.72 -23.16
N LEU A 314 -10.96 -16.56 -22.56
CA LEU A 314 -11.57 -17.70 -23.26
C LEU A 314 -12.42 -17.25 -24.46
N THR A 315 -13.20 -16.18 -24.30
CA THR A 315 -14.10 -15.68 -25.36
C THR A 315 -13.39 -14.89 -26.46
N SER A 316 -12.10 -14.61 -26.33
CA SER A 316 -11.32 -13.84 -27.30
C SER A 316 -10.30 -14.67 -28.09
N ILE A 317 -9.73 -15.73 -27.51
CA ILE A 317 -8.54 -16.39 -28.09
C ILE A 317 -8.82 -17.72 -28.79
N ILE A 318 -9.99 -18.32 -28.55
CA ILE A 318 -10.35 -19.62 -29.10
C ILE A 318 -11.11 -19.40 -30.41
N ALA A 319 -10.39 -19.53 -31.53
CA ALA A 319 -10.98 -19.49 -32.87
C ALA A 319 -11.86 -20.73 -33.14
N ASP A 320 -12.78 -20.62 -34.10
CA ASP A 320 -13.77 -21.67 -34.40
C ASP A 320 -13.15 -23.00 -34.88
N ASP A 321 -11.94 -22.97 -35.45
CA ASP A 321 -11.20 -24.14 -35.92
C ASP A 321 -10.17 -24.67 -34.89
N LYS A 322 -10.08 -24.04 -33.71
CA LYS A 322 -9.11 -24.36 -32.67
C LYS A 322 -9.80 -24.81 -31.40
N SER A 323 -9.04 -25.54 -30.56
CA SER A 323 -9.52 -25.99 -29.25
C SER A 323 -8.58 -25.60 -28.10
N VAL A 324 -9.13 -25.58 -26.89
CA VAL A 324 -8.40 -25.44 -25.62
C VAL A 324 -8.55 -26.71 -24.77
N LEU A 325 -7.47 -27.15 -24.14
CA LEU A 325 -7.54 -28.19 -23.12
C LEU A 325 -7.58 -27.51 -21.75
N ILE A 326 -8.61 -27.78 -20.95
CA ILE A 326 -8.84 -27.16 -19.64
C ILE A 326 -8.59 -28.19 -18.56
N VAL A 327 -7.63 -27.92 -17.68
CA VAL A 327 -7.41 -28.73 -16.48
C VAL A 327 -8.49 -28.40 -15.45
N ASN A 328 -9.32 -29.38 -15.14
CA ASN A 328 -10.36 -29.28 -14.12
C ASN A 328 -9.98 -30.15 -12.90
N ASN A 329 -9.35 -29.51 -11.91
CA ASN A 329 -9.10 -30.08 -10.59
C ASN A 329 -9.69 -29.23 -9.45
N GLY A 330 -10.81 -28.56 -9.71
CA GLY A 330 -11.48 -27.77 -8.69
C GLY A 330 -12.53 -26.83 -9.27
N ALA A 331 -13.06 -25.94 -8.42
CA ALA A 331 -14.19 -25.11 -8.79
C ALA A 331 -13.88 -24.09 -9.89
N TYR A 332 -12.61 -23.69 -10.07
CA TYR A 332 -12.24 -22.66 -11.03
C TYR A 332 -11.95 -23.26 -12.41
N GLY A 333 -11.31 -24.43 -12.48
CA GLY A 333 -11.21 -25.20 -13.72
C GLY A 333 -12.58 -25.64 -14.24
N LYS A 334 -13.48 -26.08 -13.34
CA LYS A 334 -14.90 -26.32 -13.68
C LYS A 334 -15.58 -25.07 -14.23
N ARG A 335 -15.32 -23.90 -13.64
CA ARG A 335 -15.88 -22.63 -14.14
C ARG A 335 -15.39 -22.28 -15.54
N MET A 336 -14.11 -22.53 -15.85
CA MET A 336 -13.61 -22.35 -17.22
C MET A 336 -14.37 -23.23 -18.23
N CYS A 337 -14.66 -24.49 -17.88
CA CYS A 337 -15.48 -25.38 -18.70
C CYS A 337 -16.90 -24.82 -18.88
N GLN A 338 -17.53 -24.35 -17.81
CA GLN A 338 -18.87 -23.73 -17.87
C GLN A 338 -18.91 -22.47 -18.75
N ILE A 339 -17.85 -21.65 -18.73
CA ILE A 339 -17.70 -20.50 -19.62
C ILE A 339 -17.58 -20.99 -21.07
N ALA A 340 -16.74 -22.01 -21.32
CA ALA A 340 -16.57 -22.58 -22.65
C ALA A 340 -17.90 -23.14 -23.21
N ASP A 341 -18.65 -23.89 -22.40
CA ASP A 341 -19.99 -24.38 -22.74
C ASP A 341 -20.93 -23.22 -23.09
N ARG A 342 -20.96 -22.16 -22.26
CA ARG A 342 -21.89 -21.04 -22.41
C ARG A 342 -21.76 -20.31 -23.75
N TYR A 343 -20.55 -20.28 -24.30
CA TYR A 343 -20.19 -19.62 -25.55
C TYR A 343 -19.94 -20.59 -26.71
N ASN A 344 -20.23 -21.89 -26.52
CA ASN A 344 -19.99 -22.95 -27.50
C ASN A 344 -18.54 -22.95 -28.03
N LEU A 345 -17.57 -22.79 -27.13
CA LEU A 345 -16.15 -22.86 -27.47
C LEU A 345 -15.72 -24.33 -27.59
N ASN A 346 -14.84 -24.65 -28.54
CA ASN A 346 -14.27 -26.00 -28.61
C ASN A 346 -13.27 -26.20 -27.46
N TYR A 347 -13.58 -27.10 -26.54
CA TYR A 347 -12.67 -27.45 -25.46
C TYR A 347 -12.64 -28.94 -25.14
N ILE A 348 -11.54 -29.36 -24.54
CA ILE A 348 -11.34 -30.70 -23.97
C ILE A 348 -11.16 -30.53 -22.47
N GLU A 349 -11.99 -31.21 -21.68
CA GLU A 349 -11.86 -31.22 -20.22
C GLU A 349 -10.89 -32.32 -19.79
N PHE A 350 -9.81 -31.94 -19.11
CA PHE A 350 -8.93 -32.87 -18.40
C PHE A 350 -9.29 -32.87 -16.91
N LYS A 351 -10.06 -33.86 -16.47
CA LYS A 351 -10.43 -34.03 -15.06
C LYS A 351 -9.25 -34.58 -14.26
N SER A 352 -8.96 -33.95 -13.12
CA SER A 352 -7.91 -34.38 -12.19
C SER A 352 -8.36 -34.20 -10.74
N SER A 353 -7.65 -34.82 -9.81
CA SER A 353 -7.98 -34.83 -8.39
C SER A 353 -7.89 -33.42 -7.79
N PRO A 354 -8.85 -32.98 -6.97
CA PRO A 354 -8.80 -31.68 -6.31
C PRO A 354 -7.84 -31.62 -5.13
N ILE A 355 -7.25 -32.75 -4.72
CA ILE A 355 -6.38 -32.86 -3.55
C ILE A 355 -5.00 -33.45 -3.87
N GLU A 356 -4.80 -33.99 -5.07
CA GLU A 356 -3.53 -34.57 -5.51
C GLU A 356 -2.95 -33.78 -6.70
N PRO A 357 -1.62 -33.79 -6.90
CA PRO A 357 -0.99 -33.15 -8.06
C PRO A 357 -1.50 -33.68 -9.39
N ILE A 358 -1.50 -32.81 -10.41
CA ILE A 358 -1.81 -33.19 -11.79
C ILE A 358 -0.82 -34.24 -12.29
N ASN A 359 -1.33 -35.37 -12.78
CA ASN A 359 -0.50 -36.38 -13.42
C ASN A 359 -0.11 -35.93 -14.84
N LEU A 360 1.12 -35.42 -14.98
CA LEU A 360 1.63 -34.86 -16.24
C LEU A 360 1.72 -35.89 -17.38
N ASN A 361 1.96 -37.16 -17.07
CA ASN A 361 2.01 -38.22 -18.09
C ASN A 361 0.63 -38.47 -18.69
N LEU A 362 -0.43 -38.38 -17.87
CA LEU A 362 -1.81 -38.48 -18.36
C LEU A 362 -2.21 -37.23 -19.13
N LEU A 363 -1.85 -36.04 -18.64
CA LEU A 363 -2.10 -34.78 -19.33
C LEU A 363 -1.43 -34.76 -20.72
N GLU A 364 -0.17 -35.20 -20.81
CA GLU A 364 0.55 -35.31 -22.08
C GLU A 364 -0.11 -36.31 -23.04
N LYS A 365 -0.63 -37.43 -22.53
CA LYS A 365 -1.36 -38.40 -23.35
C LYS A 365 -2.63 -37.81 -23.94
N GLU A 366 -3.37 -36.99 -23.20
CA GLU A 366 -4.56 -36.32 -23.72
C GLU A 366 -4.20 -35.25 -24.76
N ILE A 367 -3.14 -34.46 -24.52
CA ILE A 367 -2.63 -33.48 -25.50
C ILE A 367 -2.35 -34.15 -26.86
N LYS A 368 -1.71 -35.33 -26.86
CA LYS A 368 -1.37 -36.07 -28.09
C LYS A 368 -2.57 -36.61 -28.88
N LYS A 369 -3.73 -36.75 -28.25
CA LYS A 369 -4.95 -37.24 -28.90
C LYS A 369 -5.77 -36.13 -29.56
N CYS A 370 -5.47 -34.88 -29.23
CA CYS A 370 -6.25 -33.74 -29.66
C CYS A 370 -5.72 -33.18 -30.98
N ASP A 371 -6.53 -33.22 -32.02
CA ASP A 371 -6.29 -32.45 -33.24
C ASP A 371 -6.66 -30.98 -33.01
N ASN A 372 -5.95 -30.05 -33.68
CA ASN A 372 -6.20 -28.60 -33.62
C ASN A 372 -6.14 -27.96 -32.22
N LEU A 373 -5.50 -28.62 -31.25
CA LEU A 373 -5.25 -28.06 -29.93
C LEU A 373 -4.27 -26.89 -30.04
N SER A 374 -4.66 -25.75 -29.48
CA SER A 374 -3.89 -24.49 -29.57
C SER A 374 -3.54 -23.90 -28.21
N HIS A 375 -4.35 -24.22 -27.19
CA HIS A 375 -4.23 -23.63 -25.87
C HIS A 375 -4.31 -24.69 -24.77
N LEU A 376 -3.62 -24.43 -23.67
CA LEU A 376 -3.73 -25.19 -22.41
C LEU A 376 -4.13 -24.20 -21.30
N ALA A 377 -5.17 -24.51 -20.54
CA ALA A 377 -5.65 -23.68 -19.43
C ALA A 377 -5.52 -24.40 -18.09
N VAL A 378 -4.97 -23.71 -17.09
CA VAL A 378 -4.81 -24.24 -15.73
C VAL A 378 -5.03 -23.14 -14.69
N VAL A 379 -5.52 -23.53 -13.51
CA VAL A 379 -5.58 -22.68 -12.32
C VAL A 379 -4.30 -22.88 -11.51
N HIS A 380 -3.56 -21.83 -11.16
CA HIS A 380 -2.30 -21.97 -10.43
C HIS A 380 -2.54 -22.39 -8.97
N ASN A 381 -3.40 -21.67 -8.24
CA ASN A 381 -3.75 -21.96 -6.85
C ASN A 381 -5.25 -22.26 -6.71
N GLU A 382 -5.60 -23.54 -6.60
CA GLU A 382 -6.98 -24.00 -6.44
C GLU A 382 -7.48 -23.74 -5.01
N THR A 383 -8.01 -22.53 -4.77
CA THR A 383 -8.57 -22.13 -3.46
C THR A 383 -9.78 -22.95 -3.01
N THR A 384 -10.25 -23.87 -3.86
CA THR A 384 -11.22 -24.90 -3.51
C THR A 384 -10.68 -25.78 -2.38
N THR A 385 -9.41 -26.16 -2.43
CA THR A 385 -8.76 -27.07 -1.47
C THR A 385 -7.48 -26.49 -0.85
N GLY A 386 -6.79 -25.59 -1.56
CA GLY A 386 -5.45 -25.09 -1.22
C GLY A 386 -4.33 -25.72 -2.05
N LEU A 387 -4.67 -26.58 -3.03
CA LEU A 387 -3.72 -27.25 -3.92
C LEU A 387 -3.01 -26.24 -4.85
N LEU A 388 -1.68 -26.33 -4.90
CA LEU A 388 -0.84 -25.55 -5.82
C LEU A 388 -0.43 -26.40 -7.02
N ASN A 389 -0.88 -26.01 -8.22
CA ASN A 389 -0.52 -26.70 -9.46
C ASN A 389 0.85 -26.23 -9.96
N ASN A 390 1.71 -27.16 -10.39
CA ASN A 390 3.08 -26.86 -10.82
C ASN A 390 3.12 -26.24 -12.24
N ILE A 391 3.03 -24.92 -12.32
CA ILE A 391 3.06 -24.19 -13.59
C ILE A 391 4.42 -24.23 -14.31
N ASP A 392 5.53 -24.54 -13.62
CA ASP A 392 6.83 -24.72 -14.29
C ASP A 392 6.84 -25.98 -15.16
N GLU A 393 6.26 -27.07 -14.65
CA GLU A 393 6.13 -28.33 -15.39
C GLU A 393 5.09 -28.24 -16.51
N ILE A 394 3.95 -27.63 -16.22
CA ILE A 394 2.88 -27.42 -17.20
C ILE A 394 3.35 -26.47 -18.31
N GLY A 395 4.11 -25.43 -17.97
CA GLY A 395 4.74 -24.52 -18.92
C GLY A 395 5.71 -25.21 -19.88
N ARG A 396 6.58 -26.08 -19.34
CA ARG A 396 7.47 -26.92 -20.16
C ARG A 396 6.69 -27.83 -21.10
N LEU A 397 5.59 -28.41 -20.63
CA LEU A 397 4.73 -29.27 -21.44
C LEU A 397 4.03 -28.48 -22.55
N ALA A 398 3.44 -27.32 -22.24
CA ALA A 398 2.82 -26.43 -23.22
C ALA A 398 3.83 -26.02 -24.31
N LYS A 399 5.05 -25.64 -23.92
CA LYS A 399 6.14 -25.30 -24.85
C LYS A 399 6.51 -26.47 -25.77
N LYS A 400 6.62 -27.69 -25.24
CA LYS A 400 6.94 -28.91 -26.01
C LYS A 400 5.95 -29.16 -27.16
N TYR A 401 4.68 -28.83 -26.95
CA TYR A 401 3.60 -29.02 -27.94
C TYR A 401 3.17 -27.73 -28.63
N ASN A 402 3.94 -26.64 -28.50
CA ASN A 402 3.66 -25.33 -29.09
C ASN A 402 2.24 -24.80 -28.76
N LEU A 403 1.80 -25.00 -27.52
CA LEU A 403 0.52 -24.51 -27.00
C LEU A 403 0.71 -23.16 -26.31
N GLU A 404 -0.25 -22.23 -26.48
CA GLU A 404 -0.32 -21.01 -25.66
C GLU A 404 -0.92 -21.36 -24.29
N LEU A 405 -0.18 -21.05 -23.22
CA LEU A 405 -0.60 -21.37 -21.85
C LEU A 405 -1.41 -20.22 -21.25
N ILE A 406 -2.57 -20.57 -20.71
CA ILE A 406 -3.47 -19.71 -19.96
C ILE A 406 -3.37 -20.11 -18.48
N VAL A 407 -3.07 -19.15 -17.61
CA VAL A 407 -2.99 -19.36 -16.17
C VAL A 407 -4.00 -18.47 -15.46
N ASP A 408 -4.96 -19.07 -14.76
CA ASP A 408 -5.72 -18.38 -13.72
C ASP A 408 -4.83 -18.30 -12.47
N ALA A 409 -4.32 -17.08 -12.22
CA ALA A 409 -3.50 -16.76 -11.07
C ALA A 409 -4.23 -15.86 -10.08
N MET A 410 -5.58 -15.88 -10.05
CA MET A 410 -6.36 -14.96 -9.20
C MET A 410 -5.90 -14.97 -7.74
N SER A 411 -5.59 -16.15 -7.21
CA SER A 411 -5.20 -16.36 -5.81
C SER A 411 -3.71 -16.61 -5.62
N SER A 412 -2.87 -16.43 -6.64
CA SER A 412 -1.41 -16.59 -6.55
C SER A 412 -0.63 -15.36 -7.02
N PHE A 413 -1.13 -14.59 -7.99
CA PHE A 413 -0.54 -13.31 -8.40
C PHE A 413 -0.32 -12.38 -7.21
N ALA A 414 0.81 -11.68 -7.17
CA ALA A 414 1.26 -10.82 -6.07
C ALA A 414 1.38 -11.53 -4.70
N ALA A 415 1.54 -12.85 -4.68
CA ALA A 415 1.98 -13.60 -3.51
C ALA A 415 3.05 -14.62 -3.89
N ILE A 416 2.68 -15.61 -4.69
CA ILE A 416 3.61 -16.67 -5.11
C ILE A 416 4.44 -16.10 -6.27
N PRO A 417 5.78 -16.18 -6.25
CA PRO A 417 6.61 -15.73 -7.37
C PRO A 417 6.21 -16.43 -8.68
N ILE A 418 5.96 -15.64 -9.72
CA ILE A 418 5.58 -16.10 -11.06
C ILE A 418 6.50 -15.38 -12.05
N ASN A 419 6.99 -16.09 -13.05
CA ASN A 419 7.75 -15.51 -14.15
C ASN A 419 7.17 -16.04 -15.47
N MET A 420 6.37 -15.20 -16.15
CA MET A 420 5.60 -15.62 -17.31
C MET A 420 6.48 -16.13 -18.45
N GLU A 421 7.63 -15.51 -18.69
CA GLU A 421 8.54 -15.94 -19.76
C GLU A 421 9.15 -17.32 -19.47
N LYS A 422 9.75 -17.50 -18.29
CA LYS A 422 10.34 -18.79 -17.87
C LYS A 422 9.31 -19.91 -17.85
N GLN A 423 8.08 -19.59 -17.47
CA GLN A 423 6.96 -20.53 -17.37
C GLN A 423 6.17 -20.68 -18.68
N ASN A 424 6.58 -20.02 -19.77
CA ASN A 424 5.90 -20.06 -21.07
C ASN A 424 4.40 -19.69 -20.98
N ILE A 425 4.05 -18.72 -20.13
CA ILE A 425 2.68 -18.25 -19.94
C ILE A 425 2.37 -17.19 -20.99
N SER A 426 1.33 -17.41 -21.80
CA SER A 426 0.86 -16.43 -22.79
C SER A 426 -0.16 -15.47 -22.19
N TYR A 427 -1.04 -15.95 -21.32
CA TYR A 427 -2.09 -15.17 -20.67
C TYR A 427 -2.20 -15.53 -19.19
N LEU A 428 -2.16 -14.52 -18.32
CA LEU A 428 -2.35 -14.67 -16.88
C LEU A 428 -3.53 -13.82 -16.42
N ALA A 429 -4.54 -14.44 -15.80
CA ALA A 429 -5.68 -13.75 -15.24
C ALA A 429 -5.49 -13.49 -13.74
N ALA A 430 -5.84 -12.28 -13.28
CA ALA A 430 -5.87 -11.92 -11.86
C ALA A 430 -6.90 -10.81 -11.57
N SER A 431 -6.93 -10.34 -10.32
CA SER A 431 -7.88 -9.30 -9.88
C SER A 431 -7.32 -8.45 -8.74
N SER A 432 -7.90 -7.25 -8.57
CA SER A 432 -7.44 -6.24 -7.62
C SER A 432 -7.61 -6.61 -6.13
N ASN A 433 -8.46 -7.57 -5.78
CA ASN A 433 -8.89 -7.82 -4.39
C ASN A 433 -8.43 -9.14 -3.78
N LYS A 434 -7.36 -9.70 -4.33
CA LYS A 434 -6.71 -10.92 -3.83
C LYS A 434 -5.39 -10.52 -3.18
N ASN A 435 -4.28 -11.15 -3.55
CA ASN A 435 -3.02 -10.96 -2.83
C ASN A 435 -2.32 -9.63 -3.11
N ILE A 436 -2.74 -8.87 -4.13
CA ILE A 436 -2.29 -7.48 -4.32
C ILE A 436 -2.83 -6.55 -3.22
N GLN A 437 -3.88 -6.99 -2.49
CA GLN A 437 -4.49 -6.30 -1.34
C GLN A 437 -5.25 -5.00 -1.68
N GLY A 438 -5.75 -4.87 -2.91
CA GLY A 438 -6.62 -3.77 -3.32
C GLY A 438 -8.12 -4.03 -3.05
N ILE A 439 -8.96 -3.16 -3.60
CA ILE A 439 -10.43 -3.24 -3.51
C ILE A 439 -11.00 -3.95 -4.75
N ALA A 440 -12.12 -4.67 -4.60
CA ALA A 440 -12.74 -5.42 -5.70
C ALA A 440 -13.32 -4.48 -6.77
N GLY A 441 -13.23 -4.91 -8.03
CA GLY A 441 -13.83 -4.18 -9.15
C GLY A 441 -12.97 -4.14 -10.42
N ILE A 442 -11.69 -4.54 -10.34
CA ILE A 442 -10.82 -4.66 -11.51
C ILE A 442 -10.36 -6.11 -11.68
N GLY A 443 -10.77 -6.72 -12.79
CA GLY A 443 -10.18 -7.94 -13.34
C GLY A 443 -9.17 -7.56 -14.41
N PHE A 444 -8.07 -8.29 -14.52
CA PHE A 444 -7.05 -7.97 -15.50
C PHE A 444 -6.36 -9.22 -16.05
N VAL A 445 -5.87 -9.07 -17.29
CA VAL A 445 -5.12 -10.09 -18.01
C VAL A 445 -3.73 -9.54 -18.32
N ILE A 446 -2.68 -10.20 -17.83
CA ILE A 446 -1.32 -9.93 -18.26
C ILE A 446 -1.05 -10.88 -19.43
N ALA A 447 -0.76 -10.31 -20.60
CA ALA A 447 -0.67 -11.07 -21.84
C ALA A 447 0.61 -10.77 -22.60
N LYS A 448 1.12 -11.79 -23.30
CA LYS A 448 2.21 -11.63 -24.26
C LYS A 448 1.72 -10.81 -25.44
N LYS A 449 2.41 -9.71 -25.76
CA LYS A 449 2.00 -8.79 -26.85
C LYS A 449 1.92 -9.51 -28.18
N SER A 450 2.85 -10.41 -28.49
CA SER A 450 2.82 -11.20 -29.73
C SER A 450 1.58 -12.09 -29.84
N SER A 451 1.03 -12.55 -28.72
CA SER A 451 -0.18 -13.37 -28.69
C SER A 451 -1.43 -12.50 -28.85
N LEU A 452 -1.47 -11.30 -28.23
CA LEU A 452 -2.51 -10.30 -28.47
C LEU A 452 -2.59 -9.88 -29.94
N GLU A 453 -1.46 -9.62 -30.61
CA GLU A 453 -1.48 -9.17 -32.02
C GLU A 453 -2.04 -10.22 -33.00
N LYS A 454 -2.00 -11.52 -32.65
CA LYS A 454 -2.66 -12.57 -33.46
C LYS A 454 -4.18 -12.42 -33.47
N LEU A 455 -4.75 -11.77 -32.45
CA LEU A 455 -6.20 -11.59 -32.30
C LEU A 455 -6.75 -10.45 -33.16
N LYS A 456 -5.91 -9.69 -33.87
CA LYS A 456 -6.31 -8.50 -34.62
C LYS A 456 -7.46 -8.72 -35.60
N ASN A 457 -7.50 -9.89 -36.23
CA ASN A 457 -8.51 -10.26 -37.22
C ASN A 457 -9.45 -11.36 -36.70
N VAL A 458 -9.37 -11.70 -35.41
CA VAL A 458 -10.24 -12.69 -34.77
C VAL A 458 -11.47 -11.95 -34.22
N THR A 459 -12.67 -12.41 -34.59
CA THR A 459 -13.90 -11.84 -34.04
C THR A 459 -14.13 -12.40 -32.63
N PRO A 460 -14.15 -11.56 -31.58
CA PRO A 460 -14.39 -12.02 -30.22
C PRO A 460 -15.85 -12.49 -30.07
N LYS A 461 -16.11 -13.44 -29.16
CA LYS A 461 -17.49 -13.88 -28.88
C LYS A 461 -18.30 -12.86 -28.09
N THR A 462 -17.64 -11.88 -27.47
CA THR A 462 -18.26 -10.87 -26.62
C THR A 462 -17.74 -9.47 -26.96
N PHE A 463 -18.56 -8.45 -26.69
CA PHE A 463 -18.19 -7.06 -26.94
C PHE A 463 -17.39 -6.47 -25.76
N TYR A 464 -17.98 -6.42 -24.56
CA TYR A 464 -17.35 -5.81 -23.38
C TYR A 464 -16.03 -6.49 -22.97
N LEU A 465 -16.00 -7.83 -23.05
CA LEU A 465 -14.85 -8.65 -22.65
C LEU A 465 -13.90 -8.98 -23.81
N SER A 466 -14.05 -8.34 -24.97
CA SER A 466 -13.08 -8.46 -26.06
C SER A 466 -11.68 -8.02 -25.61
N LEU A 467 -10.74 -8.97 -25.57
CA LEU A 467 -9.39 -8.76 -25.08
C LEU A 467 -8.58 -7.86 -26.02
N TYR A 468 -8.63 -8.12 -27.33
CA TYR A 468 -7.87 -7.36 -28.31
C TYR A 468 -8.37 -5.93 -28.44
N GLU A 469 -9.68 -5.72 -28.52
CA GLU A 469 -10.24 -4.37 -28.71
C GLU A 469 -9.99 -3.49 -27.48
N GLN A 470 -10.05 -4.06 -26.27
CA GLN A 470 -9.72 -3.35 -25.04
C GLN A 470 -8.24 -2.94 -25.01
N TYR A 471 -7.34 -3.89 -25.32
CA TYR A 471 -5.90 -3.64 -25.46
C TYR A 471 -5.59 -2.56 -26.49
N GLU A 472 -6.16 -2.69 -27.69
CA GLU A 472 -5.83 -1.82 -28.82
C GLU A 472 -6.36 -0.41 -28.63
N TYR A 473 -7.55 -0.27 -28.06
CA TYR A 473 -8.12 1.03 -27.74
C TYR A 473 -7.28 1.76 -26.68
N PHE A 474 -6.88 1.05 -25.61
CA PHE A 474 -6.01 1.63 -24.57
C PHE A 474 -4.63 2.01 -25.13
N ARG A 475 -4.03 1.16 -25.96
CA ARG A 475 -2.73 1.45 -26.60
C ARG A 475 -2.76 2.74 -27.41
N LYS A 476 -3.84 2.98 -28.16
CA LYS A 476 -4.01 4.16 -29.04
C LYS A 476 -4.37 5.44 -28.30
N THR A 477 -5.17 5.34 -27.24
CA THR A 477 -5.86 6.50 -26.64
C THR A 477 -5.48 6.76 -25.18
N LYS A 478 -4.81 5.81 -24.53
CA LYS A 478 -4.60 5.77 -23.07
C LYS A 478 -5.89 5.76 -22.26
N GLN A 479 -7.00 5.35 -22.87
CA GLN A 479 -8.32 5.27 -22.22
C GLN A 479 -8.86 3.85 -22.29
N MET A 480 -9.66 3.44 -21.31
CA MET A 480 -10.47 2.22 -21.46
C MET A 480 -11.64 2.48 -22.41
N ARG A 481 -12.15 1.43 -23.08
CA ARG A 481 -13.28 1.58 -24.03
C ARG A 481 -14.53 2.15 -23.36
N PHE A 482 -14.80 1.72 -22.13
CA PHE A 482 -15.95 2.12 -21.31
C PHE A 482 -15.49 2.71 -19.98
N THR A 483 -16.41 3.34 -19.26
CA THR A 483 -16.16 3.91 -17.93
C THR A 483 -15.56 2.86 -16.99
N PRO A 484 -14.32 3.05 -16.53
CA PRO A 484 -13.72 2.17 -15.53
C PRO A 484 -14.19 2.54 -14.12
N PRO A 485 -14.04 1.65 -13.13
CA PRO A 485 -14.28 2.00 -11.73
C PRO A 485 -13.12 2.85 -11.21
N VAL A 486 -13.23 4.17 -11.41
CA VAL A 486 -12.19 5.18 -11.15
C VAL A 486 -11.59 5.05 -9.75
N GLN A 487 -12.43 5.03 -8.71
CA GLN A 487 -12.00 4.97 -7.32
C GLN A 487 -11.31 3.63 -6.98
N THR A 488 -11.74 2.53 -7.61
CA THR A 488 -11.10 1.22 -7.46
C THR A 488 -9.71 1.20 -8.08
N LEU A 489 -9.48 1.92 -9.19
CA LEU A 489 -8.16 2.04 -9.81
C LEU A 489 -7.19 2.84 -8.92
N TYR A 490 -7.64 3.92 -8.27
CA TYR A 490 -6.82 4.61 -7.27
C TYR A 490 -6.47 3.70 -6.09
N ALA A 491 -7.42 2.90 -5.61
CA ALA A 491 -7.15 1.90 -4.58
C ALA A 491 -6.17 0.81 -5.02
N LEU A 492 -6.25 0.37 -6.28
CA LEU A 492 -5.32 -0.57 -6.86
C LEU A 492 -3.91 0.03 -6.98
N ARG A 493 -3.80 1.30 -7.38
CA ARG A 493 -2.51 2.01 -7.40
C ARG A 493 -1.86 2.04 -6.01
N GLN A 494 -2.61 2.38 -4.97
CA GLN A 494 -2.10 2.35 -3.59
C GLN A 494 -1.67 0.93 -3.17
N ALA A 495 -2.46 -0.09 -3.52
CA ALA A 495 -2.12 -1.48 -3.23
C ALA A 495 -0.84 -1.95 -3.95
N ILE A 496 -0.60 -1.48 -5.18
CA ILE A 496 0.63 -1.71 -5.93
C ILE A 496 1.83 -1.03 -5.25
N ILE A 497 1.69 0.21 -4.80
CA ILE A 497 2.73 0.93 -4.05
C ILE A 497 3.13 0.15 -2.80
N GLU A 498 2.14 -0.31 -2.03
CA GLU A 498 2.38 -1.12 -0.81
C GLU A 498 2.97 -2.49 -1.13
N ALA A 499 2.56 -3.13 -2.23
CA ALA A 499 3.15 -4.39 -2.68
C ALA A 499 4.63 -4.26 -3.07
N LYS A 500 5.01 -3.14 -3.71
CA LYS A 500 6.41 -2.85 -4.04
C LYS A 500 7.24 -2.54 -2.80
N GLU A 501 6.66 -1.86 -1.82
CA GLU A 501 7.33 -1.57 -0.54
C GLU A 501 7.59 -2.83 0.28
N GLU A 502 6.62 -3.73 0.38
CA GLU A 502 6.80 -5.01 1.05
C GLU A 502 7.74 -5.93 0.27
N GLY A 503 7.57 -5.98 -1.06
CA GLY A 503 8.19 -6.95 -1.94
C GLY A 503 7.44 -8.28 -1.95
N ILE A 504 7.21 -8.85 -3.14
CA ILE A 504 6.39 -10.06 -3.32
C ILE A 504 6.96 -11.26 -2.56
N GLU A 505 8.28 -11.42 -2.51
CA GLU A 505 8.92 -12.48 -1.74
C GLU A 505 8.68 -12.36 -0.24
N ASN A 506 8.74 -11.14 0.31
CA ASN A 506 8.51 -10.92 1.73
C ASN A 506 7.03 -11.09 2.08
N ARG A 507 6.13 -10.67 1.18
CA ARG A 507 4.69 -10.98 1.30
C ARG A 507 4.45 -12.48 1.34
N TYR A 508 5.09 -13.24 0.45
CA TYR A 508 4.98 -14.70 0.48
C TYR A 508 5.54 -15.31 1.76
N LYS A 509 6.65 -14.78 2.29
CA LYS A 509 7.21 -15.21 3.58
C LYS A 509 6.23 -14.92 4.72
N ARG A 510 5.57 -13.75 4.74
CA ARG A 510 4.55 -13.41 5.74
C ARG A 510 3.34 -14.34 5.68
N TYR A 511 2.82 -14.61 4.48
CA TYR A 511 1.74 -15.59 4.30
C TYR A 511 2.19 -17.00 4.68
N SER A 512 3.39 -17.42 4.28
CA SER A 512 3.96 -18.73 4.63
C SER A 512 4.11 -18.89 6.14
N LYS A 513 4.57 -17.85 6.85
CA LYS A 513 4.70 -17.88 8.31
C LYS A 513 3.33 -17.98 9.00
N SER A 514 2.32 -17.31 8.45
CA SER A 514 0.93 -17.39 8.91
C SER A 514 0.37 -18.80 8.70
N TRP A 515 0.62 -19.39 7.53
CA TRP A 515 0.26 -20.77 7.22
C TRP A 515 0.99 -21.79 8.12
N GLU A 516 2.30 -21.66 8.33
CA GLU A 516 3.08 -22.52 9.24
C GLU A 516 2.47 -22.50 10.64
N THR A 517 2.15 -21.31 11.14
CA THR A 517 1.50 -21.11 12.44
C THR A 517 0.14 -21.80 12.50
N LEU A 518 -0.67 -21.66 11.46
CA LEU A 518 -1.96 -22.36 11.33
C LEU A 518 -1.75 -23.88 11.39
N ILE A 519 -0.90 -24.44 10.53
CA ILE A 519 -0.68 -25.89 10.43
C ILE A 519 -0.17 -26.48 11.74
N GLU A 520 0.80 -25.83 12.41
CA GLU A 520 1.27 -26.25 13.73
C GLU A 520 0.15 -26.21 14.77
N GLY A 521 -0.69 -25.17 14.75
CA GLY A 521 -1.85 -25.04 15.62
C GLY A 521 -2.88 -26.15 15.40
N LEU A 522 -3.22 -26.43 14.14
CA LEU A 522 -4.16 -27.50 13.77
C LEU A 522 -3.64 -28.87 14.22
N LYS A 523 -2.36 -29.18 14.00
CA LYS A 523 -1.73 -30.42 14.46
C LYS A 523 -1.80 -30.57 15.98
N LYS A 524 -1.53 -29.49 16.75
CA LYS A 524 -1.65 -29.47 18.22
C LYS A 524 -3.09 -29.67 18.69
N LEU A 525 -4.08 -29.25 17.91
CA LEU A 525 -5.51 -29.43 18.18
C LEU A 525 -6.05 -30.77 17.66
N GLY A 526 -5.23 -31.61 17.02
CA GLY A 526 -5.65 -32.89 16.45
C GLY A 526 -6.52 -32.78 15.19
N LEU A 527 -6.58 -31.60 14.56
CA LEU A 527 -7.38 -31.38 13.35
C LEU A 527 -6.66 -31.87 12.10
N LYS A 528 -7.43 -32.44 11.16
CA LYS A 528 -6.95 -32.88 9.84
C LYS A 528 -7.36 -31.88 8.76
N TYR A 529 -6.61 -31.84 7.67
CA TYR A 529 -6.87 -31.00 6.50
C TYR A 529 -6.61 -31.78 5.20
N LEU A 530 -7.21 -31.34 4.09
CA LEU A 530 -7.38 -32.13 2.87
C LEU A 530 -6.09 -32.40 2.09
N VAL A 531 -5.24 -31.38 1.94
CA VAL A 531 -4.08 -31.42 1.04
C VAL A 531 -2.81 -31.57 1.86
N GLU A 532 -1.92 -32.48 1.47
CA GLU A 532 -0.61 -32.65 2.12
C GLU A 532 0.22 -31.36 2.08
N ASP A 533 0.99 -31.09 3.15
CA ASP A 533 1.75 -29.84 3.36
C ASP A 533 2.60 -29.42 2.13
N LYS A 534 3.28 -30.38 1.50
CA LYS A 534 4.16 -30.16 0.34
C LYS A 534 3.42 -29.71 -0.93
N TYR A 535 2.11 -29.91 -1.02
CA TYR A 535 1.28 -29.57 -2.18
C TYR A 535 0.40 -28.34 -1.93
N GLN A 536 0.44 -27.75 -0.72
CA GLN A 536 -0.33 -26.56 -0.41
C GLN A 536 0.33 -25.29 -0.95
N SER A 537 -0.50 -24.33 -1.35
CA SER A 537 -0.07 -23.00 -1.79
C SER A 537 0.41 -22.08 -0.66
N LYS A 538 0.17 -22.48 0.60
CA LYS A 538 0.37 -21.66 1.82
C LYS A 538 -0.49 -20.39 1.88
N ILE A 539 -1.53 -20.32 1.06
CA ILE A 539 -2.46 -19.19 0.96
C ILE A 539 -3.78 -19.48 1.68
N ILE A 540 -4.25 -20.72 1.59
CA ILE A 540 -5.51 -21.19 2.17
C ILE A 540 -5.42 -22.68 2.46
N THR A 541 -6.00 -23.10 3.60
CA THR A 541 -6.04 -24.50 4.03
C THR A 541 -7.49 -24.93 4.21
N SER A 542 -7.83 -26.11 3.68
CA SER A 542 -9.15 -26.73 3.86
C SER A 542 -9.11 -27.79 4.95
N ILE A 543 -9.86 -27.55 6.02
CA ILE A 543 -9.78 -28.26 7.30
C ILE A 543 -11.09 -29.03 7.49
N PHE A 544 -11.01 -30.28 7.94
CA PHE A 544 -12.22 -31.04 8.26
C PHE A 544 -12.97 -30.41 9.43
N ILE A 545 -14.28 -30.26 9.29
CA ILE A 545 -15.14 -29.85 10.40
C ILE A 545 -15.23 -31.05 11.36
N PRO A 546 -14.94 -30.88 12.67
CA PRO A 546 -15.08 -31.95 13.65
C PRO A 546 -16.51 -32.47 13.74
N ASP A 547 -16.67 -33.73 14.13
CA ASP A 547 -17.99 -34.33 14.31
C ASP A 547 -18.82 -33.56 15.34
N GLY A 548 -20.09 -33.31 15.01
CA GLY A 548 -21.02 -32.58 15.87
C GLY A 548 -20.89 -31.05 15.83
N VAL A 549 -19.92 -30.50 15.10
CA VAL A 549 -19.78 -29.04 14.92
C VAL A 549 -20.60 -28.57 13.72
N ASP A 550 -21.46 -27.57 13.94
CA ASP A 550 -22.11 -26.81 12.86
C ASP A 550 -21.22 -25.67 12.38
N PHE A 551 -21.15 -25.46 11.06
CA PHE A 551 -20.32 -24.41 10.48
C PHE A 551 -20.85 -23.01 10.79
N ASN A 552 -22.17 -22.80 10.81
CA ASN A 552 -22.73 -21.46 11.00
C ASN A 552 -22.55 -20.99 12.44
N ASP A 553 -22.75 -21.87 13.43
CA ASP A 553 -22.41 -21.59 14.84
C ASP A 553 -20.93 -21.23 14.99
N MET A 554 -20.04 -22.04 14.40
CA MET A 554 -18.61 -21.77 14.43
C MET A 554 -18.27 -20.42 13.77
N HIS A 555 -18.87 -20.13 12.62
CA HIS A 555 -18.69 -18.87 11.91
C HIS A 555 -19.11 -17.67 12.78
N ASP A 556 -20.31 -17.71 13.37
CA ASP A 556 -20.85 -16.61 14.15
C ASP A 556 -20.02 -16.36 15.40
N TYR A 557 -19.56 -17.43 16.07
CA TYR A 557 -18.62 -17.34 17.19
C TYR A 557 -17.34 -16.54 16.84
N PHE A 558 -16.74 -16.80 15.67
CA PHE A 558 -15.56 -16.07 15.21
C PHE A 558 -15.89 -14.66 14.75
N TYR A 559 -17.03 -14.47 14.06
CA TYR A 559 -17.43 -13.19 13.49
C TYR A 559 -17.67 -12.13 14.58
N GLU A 560 -18.34 -12.50 15.67
CA GLU A 560 -18.51 -11.64 16.85
C GLU A 560 -17.18 -11.19 17.47
N ARG A 561 -16.12 -11.96 17.26
CA ARG A 561 -14.77 -11.73 17.80
C ARG A 561 -13.81 -11.14 16.76
N GLY A 562 -14.34 -10.68 15.62
CA GLY A 562 -13.60 -9.95 14.60
C GLY A 562 -12.90 -10.82 13.56
N PHE A 563 -13.20 -12.12 13.49
CA PHE A 563 -12.64 -13.06 12.50
C PHE A 563 -13.71 -13.60 11.56
N THR A 564 -13.46 -13.58 10.25
CA THR A 564 -14.37 -14.16 9.25
C THR A 564 -13.75 -15.43 8.66
N ILE A 565 -14.23 -16.60 9.07
CA ILE A 565 -13.84 -17.89 8.48
C ILE A 565 -14.65 -18.18 7.20
N TYR A 566 -14.28 -19.21 6.45
CA TYR A 566 -14.89 -19.48 5.15
C TYR A 566 -15.40 -20.92 5.02
N PRO A 567 -16.57 -21.17 4.39
CA PRO A 567 -17.12 -22.52 4.28
C PRO A 567 -16.29 -23.38 3.31
N GLY A 568 -16.39 -24.69 3.40
CA GLY A 568 -15.84 -25.63 2.40
C GLY A 568 -16.43 -25.44 1.01
N LYS A 569 -15.81 -26.07 0.01
CA LYS A 569 -16.23 -25.93 -1.41
C LYS A 569 -16.26 -27.24 -2.20
N VAL A 570 -15.75 -28.33 -1.63
CA VAL A 570 -15.85 -29.67 -2.24
C VAL A 570 -16.97 -30.42 -1.54
N SER A 571 -18.04 -30.77 -2.27
CA SER A 571 -19.21 -31.43 -1.69
C SER A 571 -18.93 -32.79 -1.06
N GLU A 572 -17.87 -33.47 -1.51
CA GLU A 572 -17.43 -34.77 -0.99
C GLU A 572 -16.78 -34.68 0.40
N PHE A 573 -16.33 -33.49 0.81
CA PHE A 573 -15.60 -33.30 2.06
C PHE A 573 -16.29 -32.25 2.96
N ASN A 574 -16.69 -32.66 4.16
CA ASN A 574 -17.22 -31.75 5.16
C ASN A 574 -16.08 -30.90 5.75
N THR A 575 -15.88 -29.71 5.20
CA THR A 575 -14.72 -28.85 5.48
C THR A 575 -15.11 -27.40 5.70
N PHE A 576 -14.24 -26.68 6.39
CA PHE A 576 -14.16 -25.23 6.38
C PHE A 576 -12.78 -24.81 5.88
N ARG A 577 -12.59 -23.54 5.59
CA ARG A 577 -11.36 -23.00 5.01
C ARG A 577 -10.89 -21.79 5.77
N ILE A 578 -9.57 -21.72 5.94
CA ILE A 578 -8.87 -20.60 6.55
C ILE A 578 -7.82 -20.13 5.57
N ALA A 579 -8.01 -18.92 5.05
CA ALA A 579 -7.03 -18.20 4.25
C ALA A 579 -6.20 -17.27 5.13
N ASN A 580 -4.99 -16.97 4.68
CA ASN A 580 -4.07 -16.12 5.41
C ASN A 580 -3.43 -15.06 4.50
N ILE A 581 -4.29 -14.32 3.79
CA ILE A 581 -3.91 -13.25 2.85
C ILE A 581 -4.43 -11.89 3.29
N GLY A 582 -4.00 -10.83 2.60
CA GLY A 582 -4.34 -9.46 2.96
C GLY A 582 -3.41 -8.94 4.05
N ASP A 583 -3.84 -7.87 4.71
CA ASP A 583 -3.11 -7.18 5.78
C ASP A 583 -3.25 -7.91 7.14
N ILE A 584 -2.83 -9.17 7.15
CA ILE A 584 -2.76 -10.03 8.35
C ILE A 584 -1.37 -10.66 8.49
N ASP A 585 -1.02 -11.13 9.68
CA ASP A 585 0.18 -11.92 9.90
C ASP A 585 -0.03 -13.08 10.88
N TYR A 586 1.07 -13.76 11.24
CA TYR A 586 1.04 -14.94 12.10
C TYR A 586 0.41 -14.68 13.47
N ARG A 587 0.48 -13.45 14.00
CA ARG A 587 -0.12 -13.09 15.30
C ARG A 587 -1.64 -13.09 15.23
N ASP A 588 -2.20 -12.68 14.10
CA ASP A 588 -3.64 -12.81 13.85
C ASP A 588 -4.06 -14.29 13.82
N ILE A 589 -3.23 -15.15 13.24
CA ILE A 589 -3.45 -16.61 13.23
C ILE A 589 -3.31 -17.23 14.62
N GLU A 590 -2.34 -16.79 15.44
CA GLU A 590 -2.22 -17.22 16.84
C GLU A 590 -3.49 -16.88 17.64
N ASN A 591 -4.00 -15.66 17.48
CA ASN A 591 -5.25 -15.23 18.11
C ASN A 591 -6.45 -16.07 17.63
N PHE A 592 -6.55 -16.33 16.33
CA PHE A 592 -7.55 -17.24 15.78
C PHE A 592 -7.45 -18.65 16.39
N LEU A 593 -6.24 -19.21 16.52
CA LEU A 593 -6.02 -20.54 17.08
C LEU A 593 -6.36 -20.64 18.57
N ILE A 594 -6.14 -19.57 19.34
CA ILE A 594 -6.60 -19.46 20.73
C ILE A 594 -8.12 -19.57 20.76
N LEU A 595 -8.82 -18.77 19.95
CA LEU A 595 -10.29 -18.80 19.87
C LEU A 595 -10.83 -20.14 19.39
N LEU A 596 -10.16 -20.77 18.41
CA LEU A 596 -10.50 -22.11 17.92
C LEU A 596 -10.37 -23.16 19.02
N ARG A 597 -9.29 -23.14 19.80
CA ARG A 597 -9.13 -24.04 20.95
C ARG A 597 -10.27 -23.87 21.96
N VAL A 598 -10.64 -22.63 22.29
CA VAL A 598 -11.75 -22.36 23.22
C VAL A 598 -13.07 -22.89 22.66
N TYR A 599 -13.34 -22.66 21.38
CA TYR A 599 -14.54 -23.16 20.72
C TYR A 599 -14.62 -24.69 20.75
N LEU A 600 -13.53 -25.37 20.36
CA LEU A 600 -13.48 -26.83 20.30
C LEU A 600 -13.65 -27.46 21.69
N ASN A 601 -12.98 -26.94 22.73
CA ASN A 601 -13.14 -27.45 24.10
C ASN A 601 -14.57 -27.36 24.64
N LYS A 602 -15.39 -26.46 24.07
CA LYS A 602 -16.78 -26.25 24.49
C LYS A 602 -17.76 -27.14 23.72
N ASN A 603 -17.45 -27.43 22.46
CA ASN A 603 -18.39 -27.99 21.49
C ASN A 603 -18.00 -29.39 20.97
N VAL A 604 -16.77 -29.85 21.19
CA VAL A 604 -16.29 -31.19 20.82
C VAL A 604 -16.02 -31.98 22.11
N LYS A 605 -16.72 -33.10 22.29
CA LYS A 605 -16.61 -33.96 23.48
C LYS A 605 -15.52 -35.02 23.35
#